data_AF-A0A2E5CDC5-F1
#
_entry.id   AF-A0A2E5CDC5-F1
#
_cell.length_a   1.000
_cell.length_b   1.000
_cell.length_c   1.000
_cell.angle_alpha   90.00
_cell.angle_beta   90.00
_cell.angle_gamma   90.00
#
_symmetry.space_group_name_H-M   'P 1'
#
loop_
_entity.id
_entity.type
_entity.pdbx_description
1 polymer ?
#
loop_
_entity_poly.entity_id
_entity_poly.type
_entity_poly.pdbx_seq_one_letter_code
_entity_poly.pdbx_strand_id
1 'polypeptide(L)'
;MKLYGLLLALVFSFGVFADTTAYESFVFDGSSNYESIQLNTEKTRTEYRYDQVRSTCYRTEYRRRCGTTRPHCRTVCRNGNCRRVCPPPRRVCRNVPVRIPYSCMRTVRRAVEVFDYYVDTQINFEFEGQNMSMARENFEVKVTGEVVDVDLRDSGKFLVLSKKLERDSRMSGNVLKQEFTFQVELVPGKVVTDALEGGVRNVSLNDGVVRFTLGDGFNTEDFIQNLKVYKSRRIISDVLLLDRNLTASDMKIRQLGQDKVITIDLNDLGIEVPSRTRIILTTTYDTKGLQVMNSNAFKTEASANWIFSK
;
A
#
# COMPACT_ATOMS: atom_id res chain seq x y z
N MET A 1 -9.36 -33.30 20.25
CA MET A 1 -10.51 -32.37 20.36
C MET A 1 -9.98 -30.96 20.24
N LYS A 2 -10.22 -30.33 19.09
CA LYS A 2 -9.68 -29.01 18.72
C LYS A 2 -10.56 -27.91 19.29
N LEU A 3 -9.95 -27.03 20.07
CA LEU A 3 -10.56 -25.84 20.67
C LEU A 3 -10.60 -24.75 19.58
N TYR A 4 -11.68 -24.71 18.78
CA TYR A 4 -11.95 -23.55 17.94
C TYR A 4 -12.54 -22.46 18.84
N GLY A 5 -11.64 -21.62 19.36
CA GLY A 5 -11.95 -20.38 20.03
C GLY A 5 -12.63 -19.44 19.04
N LEU A 6 -13.92 -19.25 19.28
CA LEU A 6 -14.84 -18.37 18.59
C LEU A 6 -14.29 -16.94 18.68
N LEU A 7 -13.56 -16.52 17.65
CA LEU A 7 -13.05 -15.17 17.47
C LEU A 7 -14.26 -14.30 17.14
N LEU A 8 -14.96 -13.87 18.20
CA LEU A 8 -16.11 -12.99 18.11
C LEU A 8 -15.60 -11.67 17.52
N ALA A 9 -15.96 -11.46 16.27
CA ALA A 9 -15.69 -10.28 15.49
C ALA A 9 -16.17 -9.04 16.25
N LEU A 10 -15.25 -8.41 17.00
CA LEU A 10 -15.40 -7.05 17.47
C LEU A 10 -15.03 -6.17 16.27
N VAL A 11 -15.93 -6.17 15.29
CA VAL A 11 -15.96 -5.19 14.21
C VAL A 11 -16.20 -3.86 14.90
N PHE A 12 -15.13 -3.17 15.25
CA PHE A 12 -15.17 -1.71 15.32
C PHE A 12 -15.60 -1.25 13.93
N SER A 13 -16.90 -1.13 13.69
CA SER A 13 -17.59 0.14 13.91
C SER A 13 -16.87 1.45 13.60
N PHE A 14 -15.72 1.47 12.93
CA PHE A 14 -15.22 2.70 12.36
C PHE A 14 -16.22 3.04 11.25
N GLY A 15 -17.17 3.91 11.58
CA GLY A 15 -17.98 4.55 10.56
C GLY A 15 -17.03 5.31 9.67
N VAL A 16 -16.64 4.69 8.56
CA VAL A 16 -16.04 5.39 7.43
C VAL A 16 -17.21 6.16 6.82
N PHE A 17 -17.51 7.31 7.42
CA PHE A 17 -18.42 8.29 6.81
C PHE A 17 -17.58 9.00 5.76
N ALA A 18 -17.97 8.81 4.51
CA ALA A 18 -17.17 9.11 3.36
C ALA A 18 -17.80 10.30 2.67
N ASP A 19 -16.98 11.32 2.38
CA ASP A 19 -17.32 12.33 1.38
C ASP A 19 -17.98 11.64 0.18
N THR A 20 -18.97 12.27 -0.44
CA THR A 20 -19.65 11.61 -1.55
C THR A 20 -18.63 11.34 -2.65
N THR A 21 -18.75 10.18 -3.28
CA THR A 21 -17.87 9.79 -4.38
C THR A 21 -18.62 9.95 -5.71
N ALA A 22 -18.03 10.68 -6.65
CA ALA A 22 -18.43 10.69 -8.05
C ALA A 22 -17.32 10.02 -8.88
N TYR A 23 -17.71 9.32 -9.93
CA TYR A 23 -16.75 8.71 -10.84
C TYR A 23 -17.26 8.76 -12.27
N GLU A 24 -16.33 8.81 -13.22
CA GLU A 24 -16.60 8.76 -14.64
C GLU A 24 -15.47 8.01 -15.33
N SER A 25 -15.83 7.23 -16.35
CA SER A 25 -14.87 6.46 -17.14
C SER A 25 -14.98 6.85 -18.61
N PHE A 26 -13.84 7.01 -19.26
CA PHE A 26 -13.77 7.29 -20.69
C PHE A 26 -12.66 6.47 -21.34
N VAL A 27 -12.88 6.14 -22.61
CA VAL A 27 -11.90 5.42 -23.42
C VAL A 27 -11.16 6.42 -24.28
N PHE A 28 -9.86 6.54 -24.07
CA PHE A 28 -8.96 7.26 -24.94
C PHE A 28 -8.60 6.40 -26.15
N ASP A 29 -8.99 6.86 -27.34
CA ASP A 29 -8.74 6.19 -28.62
C ASP A 29 -7.71 6.90 -29.51
N GLY A 30 -7.13 8.01 -29.02
CA GLY A 30 -6.15 8.82 -29.74
C GLY A 30 -6.72 9.68 -30.87
N SER A 31 -8.04 9.88 -30.93
CA SER A 31 -8.68 10.80 -31.87
C SER A 31 -8.55 12.27 -31.49
N SER A 32 -8.41 12.56 -30.19
CA SER A 32 -8.18 13.89 -29.62
C SER A 32 -6.95 13.84 -28.71
N ASN A 33 -6.27 14.97 -28.54
CA ASN A 33 -5.18 15.11 -27.55
C ASN A 33 -5.67 15.72 -26.24
N TYR A 34 -6.98 15.92 -26.11
CA TYR A 34 -7.59 16.58 -24.97
C TYR A 34 -8.92 15.91 -24.62
N GLU A 35 -9.12 15.66 -23.33
CA GLU A 35 -10.41 15.22 -22.76
C GLU A 35 -10.70 16.04 -21.50
N SER A 36 -11.97 16.31 -21.23
CA SER A 36 -12.36 17.14 -20.08
C SER A 36 -13.63 16.60 -19.44
N ILE A 37 -13.56 16.44 -18.12
CA ILE A 37 -14.57 15.80 -17.30
C ILE A 37 -14.95 16.76 -16.18
N GLN A 38 -16.23 16.81 -15.85
CA GLN A 38 -16.74 17.57 -14.73
C GLN A 38 -17.48 16.66 -13.75
N LEU A 39 -16.98 16.60 -12.51
CA LEU A 39 -17.56 15.79 -11.44
C LEU A 39 -17.93 16.65 -10.25
N ASN A 40 -19.13 16.42 -9.71
CA ASN A 40 -19.66 17.15 -8.57
C ASN A 40 -19.79 16.19 -7.38
N THR A 41 -19.29 16.62 -6.22
CA THR A 41 -19.40 15.88 -4.96
C THR A 41 -19.73 16.83 -3.81
N GLU A 42 -19.96 16.27 -2.63
CA GLU A 42 -20.19 16.95 -1.37
C GLU A 42 -19.07 16.57 -0.40
N LYS A 43 -18.48 17.59 0.22
CA LYS A 43 -17.58 17.42 1.36
C LYS A 43 -18.43 17.26 2.62
N THR A 44 -18.11 16.26 3.42
CA THR A 44 -18.74 16.06 4.72
C THR A 44 -17.70 16.09 5.84
N ARG A 45 -18.16 16.41 7.05
CA ARG A 45 -17.33 16.40 8.24
C ARG A 45 -17.97 15.58 9.34
N THR A 46 -17.13 15.02 10.20
CA THR A 46 -17.58 14.24 11.35
C THR A 46 -17.89 15.16 12.52
N GLU A 47 -19.12 15.11 12.99
CA GLU A 47 -19.52 15.71 14.26
C GLU A 47 -19.88 14.64 15.28
N TYR A 48 -19.74 14.95 16.57
CA TYR A 48 -20.10 14.04 17.65
C TYR A 48 -21.25 14.58 18.46
N ARG A 49 -22.31 13.78 18.60
CA ARG A 49 -23.47 14.10 19.42
C ARG A 49 -23.57 13.13 20.59
N TYR A 50 -24.06 13.63 21.72
CA TYR A 50 -24.31 12.83 22.91
C TYR A 50 -25.76 12.37 22.92
N ASP A 51 -25.98 11.07 22.77
CA ASP A 51 -27.30 10.47 22.83
C ASP A 51 -27.49 9.74 24.17
N GLN A 52 -28.70 9.80 24.71
CA GLN A 52 -29.10 8.99 25.86
C GLN A 52 -29.73 7.71 25.35
N VAL A 53 -29.06 6.58 25.53
CA VAL A 53 -29.60 5.26 25.16
C VAL A 53 -29.99 4.47 26.39
N ARG A 54 -31.07 3.68 26.28
CA ARG A 54 -31.45 2.75 27.36
C ARG A 54 -30.34 1.73 27.55
N SER A 55 -29.97 1.51 28.80
CA SER A 55 -28.97 0.53 29.21
C SER A 55 -29.39 -0.15 30.50
N THR A 56 -28.76 -1.29 30.80
CA THR A 56 -28.98 -2.02 32.04
C THR A 56 -27.85 -1.67 33.00
N CYS A 57 -28.18 -0.91 34.03
CA CYS A 57 -27.29 -0.65 35.15
C CYS A 57 -27.48 -1.73 36.22
N TYR A 58 -26.49 -1.87 37.10
CA TYR A 58 -26.55 -2.81 38.22
C TYR A 58 -26.37 -2.07 39.52
N ARG A 59 -27.25 -2.34 40.49
CA ARG A 59 -27.08 -1.91 41.87
C ARG A 59 -26.87 -3.12 42.77
N THR A 60 -26.13 -2.93 43.85
CA THR A 60 -25.90 -3.97 44.85
C THR A 60 -26.94 -3.85 45.95
N GLU A 61 -27.74 -4.90 46.14
CA GLU A 61 -28.67 -5.02 47.26
C GLU A 61 -28.26 -6.20 48.17
N TYR A 62 -28.39 -6.03 49.48
CA TYR A 62 -28.15 -7.10 50.44
C TYR A 62 -29.43 -7.90 50.66
N ARG A 63 -29.43 -9.17 50.25
CA ARG A 63 -30.57 -10.08 50.47
C ARG A 63 -30.22 -11.14 51.50
N ARG A 64 -31.14 -11.41 52.43
CA ARG A 64 -30.99 -12.45 53.43
C ARG A 64 -31.12 -13.82 52.75
N ARG A 65 -30.02 -14.55 52.62
CA ARG A 65 -30.03 -15.94 52.18
C ARG A 65 -29.78 -16.85 53.36
N CYS A 66 -30.66 -17.83 53.52
CA CYS A 66 -30.52 -18.85 54.56
C CYS A 66 -30.09 -20.15 53.92
N GLY A 67 -29.06 -20.77 54.48
CA GLY A 67 -28.65 -22.13 54.16
C GLY A 67 -28.60 -22.98 55.43
N THR A 68 -28.50 -24.29 55.25
CA THR A 68 -28.23 -25.22 56.36
C THR A 68 -26.72 -25.42 56.47
N THR A 69 -26.15 -25.13 57.64
CA THR A 69 -24.74 -25.49 57.90
C THR A 69 -24.60 -27.00 57.94
N ARG A 70 -23.56 -27.54 57.30
CA ARG A 70 -23.21 -28.96 57.42
C ARG A 70 -22.94 -29.30 58.89
N PRO A 71 -23.52 -30.38 59.45
CA PRO A 71 -23.36 -30.70 60.86
C PRO A 71 -21.90 -31.11 61.13
N HIS A 72 -21.23 -30.37 62.01
CA HIS A 72 -19.90 -30.75 62.48
C HIS A 72 -20.03 -31.83 63.56
N CYS A 73 -19.78 -33.07 63.16
CA CYS A 73 -19.82 -34.21 64.04
C CYS A 73 -18.57 -34.29 64.93
N ARG A 74 -18.75 -34.38 66.25
CA ARG A 74 -17.66 -34.63 67.20
C ARG A 74 -17.79 -36.01 67.83
N THR A 75 -16.67 -36.68 68.06
CA THR A 75 -16.66 -37.94 68.81
C THR A 75 -16.62 -37.62 70.30
N VAL A 76 -17.57 -38.17 71.06
CA VAL A 76 -17.64 -38.00 72.51
C VAL A 76 -17.51 -39.38 73.14
N CYS A 77 -16.54 -39.55 74.02
CA CYS A 77 -16.29 -40.80 74.74
C CYS A 77 -16.71 -40.63 76.20
N ARG A 78 -17.48 -41.59 76.74
CA ARG A 78 -17.84 -41.64 78.15
C ARG A 78 -17.80 -43.09 78.61
N ASN A 79 -17.10 -43.37 79.71
CA ASN A 79 -16.93 -44.71 80.29
C ASN A 79 -16.46 -45.75 79.26
N GLY A 80 -15.40 -45.44 78.52
CA GLY A 80 -14.78 -46.36 77.55
C GLY A 80 -15.53 -46.55 76.24
N ASN A 81 -16.74 -45.99 76.08
CA ASN A 81 -17.51 -46.12 74.84
C ASN A 81 -17.58 -44.78 74.09
N CYS A 82 -17.08 -44.76 72.85
CA CYS A 82 -16.98 -43.56 72.01
C CYS A 82 -18.06 -43.56 70.95
N ARG A 83 -18.87 -42.48 70.89
CA ARG A 83 -19.86 -42.31 69.82
C ARG A 83 -19.71 -40.97 69.12
N ARG A 84 -19.94 -40.97 67.81
CA ARG A 84 -19.93 -39.76 66.99
C ARG A 84 -21.29 -39.06 67.11
N VAL A 85 -21.30 -37.87 67.69
CA VAL A 85 -22.50 -37.06 67.86
C VAL A 85 -22.46 -35.92 66.86
N CYS A 86 -23.43 -35.90 65.95
CA CYS A 86 -23.64 -34.82 64.98
C CYS A 86 -24.82 -33.97 65.45
N PRO A 87 -24.62 -32.72 65.87
CA PRO A 87 -25.75 -31.83 66.17
C PRO A 87 -26.56 -31.57 64.89
N PRO A 88 -27.88 -31.38 64.99
CA PRO A 88 -28.72 -31.17 63.81
C PRO A 88 -28.27 -29.91 63.04
N PRO A 89 -28.34 -29.92 61.70
CA PRO A 89 -27.92 -28.78 60.89
C PRO A 89 -28.72 -27.53 61.28
N ARG A 90 -28.01 -26.47 61.66
CA ARG A 90 -28.61 -25.18 62.00
C ARG A 90 -28.89 -24.37 60.74
N ARG A 91 -30.02 -23.66 60.72
CA ARG A 91 -30.32 -22.67 59.67
C ARG A 91 -29.51 -21.42 59.95
N VAL A 92 -28.56 -21.11 59.06
CA VAL A 92 -27.75 -19.88 59.15
C VAL A 92 -28.19 -18.95 58.03
N CYS A 93 -28.66 -17.77 58.42
CA CYS A 93 -29.03 -16.72 57.50
C CYS A 93 -27.94 -15.65 57.51
N ARG A 94 -27.47 -15.28 56.32
CA ARG A 94 -26.53 -14.16 56.14
C ARG A 94 -27.02 -13.24 55.04
N ASN A 95 -26.74 -11.95 55.19
CA ASN A 95 -26.97 -10.98 54.14
C ASN A 95 -25.85 -11.12 53.12
N VAL A 96 -26.22 -11.43 51.88
CA VAL A 96 -25.28 -11.54 50.77
C VAL A 96 -25.53 -10.42 49.76
N PRO A 97 -24.48 -9.81 49.20
CA PRO A 97 -24.64 -8.83 48.13
C PRO A 97 -25.14 -9.54 46.87
N VAL A 98 -26.22 -9.02 46.29
CA VAL A 98 -26.80 -9.48 45.03
C VAL A 98 -26.83 -8.29 44.06
N ARG A 99 -26.39 -8.50 42.82
CA ARG A 99 -26.49 -7.49 41.75
C ARG A 99 -27.89 -7.55 41.14
N ILE A 100 -28.60 -6.44 41.16
CA ILE A 100 -29.95 -6.33 40.59
C ILE A 100 -29.89 -5.42 39.38
N PRO A 101 -30.29 -5.91 38.19
CA PRO A 101 -30.38 -5.08 37.01
C PRO A 101 -31.55 -4.09 37.13
N TYR A 102 -31.34 -2.87 36.67
CA TYR A 102 -32.40 -1.87 36.52
C TYR A 102 -32.18 -1.07 35.23
N SER A 103 -33.28 -0.58 34.66
CA SER A 103 -33.25 0.27 33.47
C SER A 103 -32.65 1.63 33.83
N CYS A 104 -31.61 2.05 33.12
CA CYS A 104 -31.00 3.37 33.24
C CYS A 104 -30.76 3.96 31.85
N MET A 105 -30.48 5.27 31.80
CA MET A 105 -29.98 5.91 30.60
C MET A 105 -28.46 5.96 30.69
N ARG A 106 -27.79 5.62 29.59
CA ARG A 106 -26.35 5.78 29.44
C ARG A 106 -26.09 6.76 28.31
N THR A 107 -25.27 7.75 28.59
CA THR A 107 -24.80 8.69 27.58
C THR A 107 -23.79 7.99 26.67
N VAL A 108 -24.06 7.99 25.38
CA VAL A 108 -23.15 7.50 24.34
C VAL A 108 -22.76 8.64 23.42
N ARG A 109 -21.48 8.68 23.05
CA ARG A 109 -21.00 9.57 22.00
C ARG A 109 -21.19 8.86 20.66
N ARG A 110 -21.98 9.44 19.77
CA ARG A 110 -22.24 8.92 18.42
C ARG A 110 -21.65 9.87 17.39
N ALA A 111 -20.92 9.32 16.43
CA ALA A 111 -20.48 10.07 15.26
C ALA A 111 -21.66 10.23 14.28
N VAL A 112 -21.84 11.44 13.77
CA VAL A 112 -22.81 11.77 12.72
C VAL A 112 -22.10 12.53 11.61
N GLU A 113 -22.55 12.28 10.39
CA GLU A 113 -22.07 12.95 9.19
C GLU A 113 -22.87 14.25 8.98
N VAL A 114 -22.14 15.34 8.74
CA VAL A 114 -22.73 16.66 8.51
C VAL A 114 -22.14 17.22 7.22
N PHE A 115 -23.03 17.66 6.34
CA PHE A 115 -22.68 18.37 5.12
C PHE A 115 -21.85 19.63 5.44
N ASP A 116 -20.77 19.86 4.69
CA ASP A 116 -19.94 21.05 4.81
C ASP A 116 -20.16 21.98 3.60
N TYR A 117 -19.81 21.52 2.38
CA TYR A 117 -19.97 22.26 1.13
C TYR A 117 -19.98 21.34 -0.10
N TYR A 118 -20.41 21.88 -1.24
CA TYR A 118 -20.32 21.22 -2.54
C TYR A 118 -18.92 21.40 -3.14
N VAL A 119 -18.49 20.44 -3.94
CA VAL A 119 -17.21 20.46 -4.66
C VAL A 119 -17.47 20.23 -6.14
N ASP A 120 -17.22 21.25 -6.95
CA ASP A 120 -17.25 21.20 -8.42
C ASP A 120 -15.82 20.98 -8.92
N THR A 121 -15.56 19.81 -9.51
CA THR A 121 -14.22 19.41 -9.93
C THR A 121 -14.15 19.30 -11.45
N GLN A 122 -13.34 20.16 -12.05
CA GLN A 122 -12.97 20.07 -13.47
C GLN A 122 -11.68 19.27 -13.60
N ILE A 123 -11.68 18.21 -14.40
CA ILE A 123 -10.50 17.40 -14.69
C ILE A 123 -10.22 17.46 -16.18
N ASN A 124 -9.02 17.89 -16.54
CA ASN A 124 -8.56 17.97 -17.90
C ASN A 124 -7.43 16.95 -18.12
N PHE A 125 -7.46 16.24 -19.23
CA PHE A 125 -6.40 15.35 -19.68
C PHE A 125 -5.75 15.94 -20.92
N GLU A 126 -4.43 16.11 -20.87
CA GLU A 126 -3.61 16.51 -22.00
C GLU A 126 -2.77 15.32 -22.44
N PHE A 127 -3.07 14.75 -23.60
CA PHE A 127 -2.43 13.55 -24.10
C PHE A 127 -1.32 13.88 -25.10
N GLU A 128 -0.17 13.26 -24.91
CA GLU A 128 0.96 13.31 -25.81
C GLU A 128 1.53 11.91 -26.08
N GLY A 129 2.17 11.73 -27.22
CA GLY A 129 2.76 10.44 -27.59
C GLY A 129 2.80 10.21 -29.09
N GLN A 130 3.46 9.13 -29.47
CA GLN A 130 3.53 8.69 -30.87
C GLN A 130 2.50 7.60 -31.15
N ASN A 131 1.93 7.60 -32.35
CA ASN A 131 0.96 6.59 -32.80
C ASN A 131 -0.26 6.43 -31.88
N MET A 132 -0.71 7.54 -31.26
CA MET A 132 -1.83 7.54 -30.32
C MET A 132 -3.13 7.01 -30.92
N SER A 133 -3.33 7.10 -32.23
CA SER A 133 -4.51 6.58 -32.94
C SER A 133 -4.76 5.06 -32.79
N MET A 134 -3.80 4.31 -32.24
CA MET A 134 -3.95 2.89 -31.92
C MET A 134 -4.25 2.62 -30.44
N ALA A 135 -4.26 3.65 -29.60
CA ALA A 135 -4.56 3.58 -28.19
C ALA A 135 -6.01 3.16 -27.95
N ARG A 136 -6.24 2.43 -26.85
CA ARG A 136 -7.57 2.06 -26.35
C ARG A 136 -7.50 1.98 -24.84
N GLU A 137 -7.04 3.06 -24.23
CA GLU A 137 -6.79 3.14 -22.79
C GLU A 137 -8.05 3.61 -22.08
N ASN A 138 -8.53 2.88 -21.08
CA ASN A 138 -9.75 3.25 -20.36
C ASN A 138 -9.38 3.88 -19.01
N PHE A 139 -9.61 5.18 -18.90
CA PHE A 139 -9.36 5.96 -17.69
C PHE A 139 -10.61 5.97 -16.84
N GLU A 140 -10.45 5.73 -15.54
CA GLU A 140 -11.51 5.82 -14.53
C GLU A 140 -11.11 6.92 -13.54
N VAL A 141 -11.86 8.02 -13.55
CA VAL A 141 -11.62 9.15 -12.67
C VAL A 141 -12.58 9.06 -11.51
N LYS A 142 -12.07 9.20 -10.30
CA LYS A 142 -12.83 9.15 -9.07
C LYS A 142 -12.55 10.39 -8.23
N VAL A 143 -13.61 11.09 -7.83
CA VAL A 143 -13.54 12.23 -6.93
C VAL A 143 -14.25 11.87 -5.64
N THR A 144 -13.57 12.01 -4.50
CA THR A 144 -14.13 11.77 -3.16
C THR A 144 -13.93 13.04 -2.33
N GLY A 145 -15.00 13.83 -2.22
CA GLY A 145 -14.92 15.19 -1.68
C GLY A 145 -13.99 16.04 -2.53
N GLU A 146 -12.80 16.37 -2.01
CA GLU A 146 -11.80 17.17 -2.72
C GLU A 146 -10.75 16.33 -3.45
N VAL A 147 -10.63 15.06 -3.08
CA VAL A 147 -9.53 14.19 -3.54
C VAL A 147 -9.90 13.62 -4.90
N VAL A 148 -8.99 13.77 -5.86
CA VAL A 148 -9.10 13.21 -7.20
C VAL A 148 -8.07 12.10 -7.37
N ASP A 149 -8.58 10.92 -7.67
CA ASP A 149 -7.83 9.72 -8.03
C ASP A 149 -8.15 9.36 -9.49
N VAL A 150 -7.13 8.87 -10.20
CA VAL A 150 -7.27 8.40 -11.58
C VAL A 150 -6.68 7.01 -11.68
N ASP A 151 -7.50 6.06 -12.07
CA ASP A 151 -7.12 4.69 -12.36
C ASP A 151 -7.11 4.46 -13.87
N LEU A 152 -6.28 3.51 -14.32
CA LEU A 152 -6.17 3.12 -15.71
C LEU A 152 -6.41 1.63 -15.86
N ARG A 153 -7.30 1.26 -16.78
CA ARG A 153 -7.40 -0.10 -17.32
C ARG A 153 -6.74 -0.12 -18.69
N ASP A 154 -5.52 -0.64 -18.72
CA ASP A 154 -4.67 -0.54 -19.89
C ASP A 154 -5.03 -1.55 -20.98
N SER A 155 -4.72 -1.20 -22.23
CA SER A 155 -4.87 -2.09 -23.38
C SER A 155 -3.73 -3.08 -23.56
N GLY A 156 -2.66 -2.98 -22.76
CA GLY A 156 -1.40 -3.69 -22.91
C GLY A 156 -0.52 -3.22 -24.08
N LYS A 157 -0.90 -2.14 -24.78
CA LYS A 157 -0.12 -1.63 -25.93
C LYS A 157 0.81 -0.47 -25.60
N PHE A 158 0.49 0.32 -24.59
CA PHE A 158 1.23 1.52 -24.23
C PHE A 158 1.62 1.48 -22.75
N LEU A 159 2.86 1.84 -22.46
CA LEU A 159 3.24 2.32 -21.13
C LEU A 159 2.63 3.71 -20.99
N VAL A 160 1.78 3.90 -19.97
CA VAL A 160 1.11 5.18 -19.73
C VAL A 160 1.78 5.86 -18.56
N LEU A 161 2.33 7.04 -18.84
CA LEU A 161 2.93 7.91 -17.85
C LEU A 161 2.00 9.08 -17.59
N SER A 162 1.90 9.54 -16.35
CA SER A 162 1.12 10.72 -16.04
C SER A 162 1.74 11.61 -14.99
N LYS A 163 1.35 12.88 -15.01
CA LYS A 163 1.67 13.85 -13.98
C LYS A 163 0.45 14.71 -13.70
N LYS A 164 0.05 14.72 -12.44
CA LYS A 164 -0.98 15.63 -11.93
C LYS A 164 -0.37 17.03 -11.77
N LEU A 165 -0.91 18.00 -12.48
CA LEU A 165 -0.66 19.41 -12.29
C LEU A 165 -1.83 20.00 -11.51
N GLU A 166 -1.56 20.45 -10.28
CA GLU A 166 -2.56 21.15 -9.48
C GLU A 166 -2.66 22.60 -9.92
N ARG A 167 -3.88 23.10 -10.16
CA ARG A 167 -4.12 24.53 -10.29
C ARG A 167 -5.48 24.97 -9.78
N ASP A 168 -5.44 26.04 -9.02
CA ASP A 168 -6.55 26.90 -8.62
C ASP A 168 -7.77 26.18 -8.02
N SER A 169 -7.77 26.11 -6.69
CA SER A 169 -8.97 25.89 -5.91
C SER A 169 -9.49 27.24 -5.40
N ARG A 170 -10.80 27.48 -5.56
CA ARG A 170 -11.44 28.70 -5.06
C ARG A 170 -12.80 28.39 -4.46
N MET A 171 -13.03 28.91 -3.27
CA MET A 171 -14.34 28.87 -2.64
C MET A 171 -15.22 30.00 -3.20
N SER A 172 -16.43 29.66 -3.63
CA SER A 172 -17.44 30.60 -4.10
C SER A 172 -18.78 30.29 -3.41
N GLY A 173 -19.03 30.93 -2.27
CA GLY A 173 -20.16 30.59 -1.42
C GLY A 173 -19.96 29.23 -0.75
N ASN A 174 -20.91 28.31 -0.94
CA ASN A 174 -20.82 26.93 -0.41
C ASN A 174 -20.35 25.93 -1.47
N VAL A 175 -19.62 26.40 -2.49
CA VAL A 175 -19.11 25.57 -3.58
C VAL A 175 -17.61 25.81 -3.70
N LEU A 176 -16.82 24.77 -3.48
CA LEU A 176 -15.41 24.73 -3.83
C LEU A 176 -15.30 24.37 -5.32
N LYS A 177 -14.72 25.28 -6.12
CA LYS A 177 -14.37 25.00 -7.50
C LYS A 177 -12.90 24.65 -7.57
N GLN A 178 -12.57 23.50 -8.13
CA GLN A 178 -11.20 23.05 -8.29
C GLN A 178 -10.98 22.49 -9.69
N GLU A 179 -9.77 22.69 -10.21
CA GLU A 179 -9.36 22.23 -11.52
C GLU A 179 -8.07 21.40 -11.42
N PHE A 180 -8.03 20.28 -12.14
CA PHE A 180 -6.85 19.42 -12.22
C PHE A 180 -6.52 19.15 -13.67
N THR A 181 -5.25 19.31 -14.03
CA THR A 181 -4.76 18.90 -15.35
C THR A 181 -3.84 17.70 -15.19
N PHE A 182 -4.14 16.62 -15.89
CA PHE A 182 -3.28 15.45 -16.00
C PHE A 182 -2.57 15.51 -17.36
N GLN A 183 -1.25 15.67 -17.32
CA GLN A 183 -0.41 15.44 -18.50
C GLN A 183 -0.19 13.94 -18.61
N VAL A 184 -0.56 13.34 -19.73
CA VAL A 184 -0.51 11.91 -19.97
C VAL A 184 0.33 11.63 -21.21
N GLU A 185 1.45 10.94 -21.02
CA GLU A 185 2.33 10.50 -22.11
C GLU A 185 2.09 9.01 -22.40
N LEU A 186 1.78 8.70 -23.66
CA LEU A 186 1.65 7.34 -24.16
C LEU A 186 2.93 6.92 -24.88
N VAL A 187 3.67 6.00 -24.26
CA VAL A 187 4.88 5.40 -24.82
C VAL A 187 4.52 4.02 -25.40
N PRO A 188 4.81 3.74 -26.69
CA PRO A 188 4.55 2.42 -27.25
C PRO A 188 5.25 1.33 -26.42
N GLY A 189 4.49 0.35 -25.94
CA GLY A 189 4.98 -0.67 -25.01
C GLY A 189 6.18 -1.44 -25.54
N LYS A 190 6.25 -1.62 -26.87
CA LYS A 190 7.39 -2.22 -27.57
C LYS A 190 8.73 -1.57 -27.24
N VAL A 191 8.77 -0.24 -27.11
CA VAL A 191 10.02 0.49 -26.78
C VAL A 191 10.62 -0.06 -25.49
N VAL A 192 9.78 -0.35 -24.50
CA VAL A 192 10.20 -0.83 -23.18
C VAL A 192 10.41 -2.33 -23.16
N THR A 193 9.50 -3.11 -23.77
CA THR A 193 9.61 -4.58 -23.79
C THR A 193 10.83 -5.04 -24.56
N ASP A 194 11.09 -4.44 -25.73
CA ASP A 194 12.20 -4.81 -26.61
C ASP A 194 13.56 -4.53 -25.94
N ALA A 195 13.62 -3.60 -24.98
CA ALA A 195 14.84 -3.32 -24.22
C ALA A 195 14.98 -4.18 -22.95
N LEU A 196 13.90 -4.37 -22.18
CA LEU A 196 13.95 -4.82 -20.78
C LEU A 196 13.32 -6.19 -20.50
N GLU A 197 12.49 -6.75 -21.38
CA GLU A 197 11.71 -7.95 -21.08
C GLU A 197 12.59 -9.16 -20.71
N GLY A 198 13.66 -9.36 -21.49
CA GLY A 198 14.67 -10.41 -21.28
C GLY A 198 15.67 -10.11 -20.16
N GLY A 199 15.63 -8.91 -19.59
CA GLY A 199 16.53 -8.45 -18.54
C GLY A 199 18.00 -8.31 -18.95
N VAL A 200 18.86 -8.02 -17.97
CA VAL A 200 20.32 -7.94 -18.15
C VAL A 200 20.91 -9.36 -18.21
N ARG A 201 21.44 -9.74 -19.38
CA ARG A 201 21.92 -11.11 -19.68
C ARG A 201 23.43 -11.15 -19.95
N ASN A 202 23.99 -12.36 -19.99
CA ASN A 202 25.37 -12.64 -20.42
C ASN A 202 26.45 -11.77 -19.74
N VAL A 203 26.29 -11.53 -18.43
CA VAL A 203 27.20 -10.66 -17.68
C VAL A 203 28.54 -11.37 -17.48
N SER A 204 29.62 -10.70 -17.87
CA SER A 204 30.99 -11.17 -17.71
C SER A 204 31.91 -10.01 -17.33
N LEU A 205 33.01 -10.34 -16.64
CA LEU A 205 34.06 -9.41 -16.28
C LEU A 205 35.41 -10.03 -16.64
N ASN A 206 36.11 -9.46 -17.62
CA ASN A 206 37.44 -9.91 -18.04
C ASN A 206 38.37 -8.70 -18.11
N ASP A 207 39.52 -8.78 -17.44
CA ASP A 207 40.59 -7.76 -17.49
C ASP A 207 40.11 -6.31 -17.27
N GLY A 208 39.17 -6.12 -16.34
CA GLY A 208 38.63 -4.78 -16.05
C GLY A 208 37.41 -4.40 -16.90
N VAL A 209 37.07 -5.21 -17.90
CA VAL A 209 35.99 -4.92 -18.84
C VAL A 209 34.74 -5.71 -18.47
N VAL A 210 33.66 -4.98 -18.16
CA VAL A 210 32.33 -5.54 -17.94
C VAL A 210 31.61 -5.62 -19.27
N ARG A 211 31.10 -6.81 -19.60
CA ARG A 211 30.27 -7.03 -20.79
C ARG A 211 28.95 -7.66 -20.39
N PHE A 212 27.86 -7.16 -20.93
CA PHE A 212 26.52 -7.71 -20.77
C PHE A 212 25.67 -7.45 -22.01
N THR A 213 24.49 -8.06 -22.05
CA THR A 213 23.53 -7.90 -23.15
C THR A 213 22.18 -7.44 -22.64
N LEU A 214 21.62 -6.45 -23.33
CA LEU A 214 20.22 -6.02 -23.23
C LEU A 214 19.50 -6.32 -24.54
N GLY A 215 18.18 -6.17 -24.57
CA GLY A 215 17.42 -6.32 -25.81
C GLY A 215 17.72 -5.20 -26.83
N ASP A 216 17.32 -5.39 -28.07
CA ASP A 216 17.63 -4.49 -29.20
C ASP A 216 17.03 -3.08 -29.06
N GLY A 217 15.97 -2.92 -28.28
CA GLY A 217 15.35 -1.63 -27.99
C GLY A 217 16.20 -0.68 -27.14
N PHE A 218 17.26 -1.17 -26.47
CA PHE A 218 18.04 -0.33 -25.55
C PHE A 218 18.83 0.78 -26.26
N ASN A 219 18.71 1.98 -25.71
CA ASN A 219 19.46 3.19 -26.10
C ASN A 219 19.67 4.10 -24.86
N THR A 220 20.56 5.09 -24.96
CA THR A 220 20.89 5.98 -23.82
C THR A 220 20.01 7.24 -23.73
N GLU A 221 19.08 7.43 -24.65
CA GLU A 221 18.16 8.57 -24.68
C GLU A 221 16.90 8.24 -23.86
N ASP A 222 16.40 7.00 -23.98
CA ASP A 222 15.19 6.51 -23.31
C ASP A 222 15.48 5.70 -22.04
N PHE A 223 16.71 5.21 -21.86
CA PHE A 223 17.07 4.36 -20.73
C PHE A 223 18.30 4.85 -19.99
N ILE A 224 18.24 4.73 -18.66
CA ILE A 224 19.32 5.00 -17.73
C ILE A 224 19.98 3.68 -17.36
N GLN A 225 21.28 3.55 -17.64
CA GLN A 225 22.09 2.44 -17.16
C GLN A 225 22.87 2.86 -15.91
N ASN A 226 22.54 2.31 -14.75
CA ASN A 226 23.34 2.43 -13.55
C ASN A 226 24.29 1.23 -13.40
N LEU A 227 25.51 1.53 -12.96
CA LEU A 227 26.53 0.54 -12.61
C LEU A 227 26.96 0.78 -11.16
N LYS A 228 26.84 -0.27 -10.34
CA LYS A 228 27.45 -0.33 -9.02
C LYS A 228 28.54 -1.39 -8.98
N VAL A 229 29.70 -1.01 -8.48
CA VAL A 229 30.84 -1.91 -8.30
C VAL A 229 31.21 -1.92 -6.83
N TYR A 230 31.35 -3.13 -6.27
CA TYR A 230 31.78 -3.33 -4.91
C TYR A 230 32.99 -4.25 -4.84
N LYS A 231 33.88 -3.98 -3.90
CA LYS A 231 34.85 -4.97 -3.41
C LYS A 231 34.14 -5.96 -2.51
N SER A 232 33.95 -7.19 -3.00
CA SER A 232 33.19 -8.19 -2.28
C SER A 232 34.00 -8.83 -1.17
N ARG A 233 33.41 -8.96 0.01
CA ARG A 233 34.04 -9.57 1.21
C ARG A 233 33.21 -10.75 1.68
N ARG A 234 33.85 -11.82 2.18
CA ARG A 234 33.16 -13.05 2.61
C ARG A 234 32.47 -12.92 3.98
N ILE A 235 33.02 -12.10 4.87
CA ILE A 235 32.66 -12.07 6.31
C ILE A 235 32.11 -10.70 6.74
N ILE A 236 32.47 -9.62 6.04
CA ILE A 236 32.06 -8.24 6.33
C ILE A 236 31.24 -7.73 5.15
N SER A 237 30.49 -6.64 5.34
CA SER A 237 29.83 -5.92 4.26
C SER A 237 30.77 -5.58 3.10
N ASP A 238 30.25 -5.70 1.89
CA ASP A 238 30.92 -5.27 0.66
C ASP A 238 31.23 -3.76 0.73
N VAL A 239 32.35 -3.35 0.16
CA VAL A 239 32.72 -1.91 0.09
C VAL A 239 32.36 -1.39 -1.28
N LEU A 240 31.51 -0.35 -1.33
CA LEU A 240 31.17 0.34 -2.56
C LEU A 240 32.41 1.04 -3.13
N LEU A 241 32.72 0.77 -4.38
CA LEU A 241 33.80 1.40 -5.12
C LEU A 241 33.25 2.42 -6.14
N LEU A 242 32.10 2.12 -6.76
CA LEU A 242 31.46 2.96 -7.74
C LEU A 242 29.94 2.82 -7.65
N ASP A 243 29.20 3.91 -7.75
CA ASP A 243 27.76 3.96 -8.03
C ASP A 243 27.52 5.13 -8.98
N ARG A 244 27.21 4.83 -10.25
CA ARG A 244 27.13 5.86 -11.29
C ARG A 244 26.14 5.49 -12.38
N ASN A 245 25.36 6.48 -12.80
CA ASN A 245 24.61 6.42 -14.06
C ASN A 245 25.58 6.68 -15.21
N LEU A 246 25.65 5.73 -16.13
CA LEU A 246 26.57 5.73 -17.25
C LEU A 246 26.03 6.63 -18.35
N THR A 247 26.94 7.38 -18.95
CA THR A 247 26.68 8.17 -20.16
C THR A 247 27.04 7.37 -21.40
N ALA A 248 26.66 7.86 -22.58
CA ALA A 248 27.04 7.24 -23.85
C ALA A 248 28.57 7.11 -24.03
N SER A 249 29.37 8.02 -23.46
CA SER A 249 30.84 7.93 -23.53
C SER A 249 31.43 6.85 -22.61
N ASP A 250 30.70 6.45 -21.55
CA ASP A 250 31.14 5.40 -20.63
C ASP A 250 30.85 3.99 -21.17
N MET A 251 30.10 3.87 -22.27
CA MET A 251 29.59 2.61 -22.80
C MET A 251 29.91 2.42 -24.29
N LYS A 252 30.47 1.26 -24.65
CA LYS A 252 30.56 0.82 -26.04
C LYS A 252 29.39 -0.11 -26.34
N ILE A 253 28.44 0.38 -27.13
CA ILE A 253 27.22 -0.34 -27.49
C ILE A 253 27.37 -0.89 -28.91
N ARG A 254 27.14 -2.18 -29.11
CA ARG A 254 27.17 -2.86 -30.42
C ARG A 254 25.92 -3.71 -30.61
N GLN A 255 25.34 -3.68 -31.80
CA GLN A 255 24.27 -4.62 -32.15
C GLN A 255 24.86 -6.00 -32.46
N LEU A 256 24.26 -7.06 -31.91
CA LEU A 256 24.57 -8.45 -32.25
C LEU A 256 23.27 -9.24 -32.38
N GLY A 257 22.82 -9.49 -33.61
CA GLY A 257 21.51 -10.10 -33.85
C GLY A 257 20.38 -9.21 -33.30
N GLN A 258 19.58 -9.75 -32.38
CA GLN A 258 18.48 -9.05 -31.69
C GLN A 258 18.87 -8.49 -30.31
N ASP A 259 20.16 -8.46 -29.99
CA ASP A 259 20.65 -7.98 -28.69
C ASP A 259 21.58 -6.77 -28.84
N LYS A 260 21.55 -5.87 -27.85
CA LYS A 260 22.59 -4.85 -27.63
C LYS A 260 23.66 -5.42 -26.71
N VAL A 261 24.87 -5.56 -27.22
CA VAL A 261 26.05 -5.88 -26.42
C VAL A 261 26.66 -4.58 -25.90
N ILE A 262 26.73 -4.46 -24.58
CA ILE A 262 27.27 -3.27 -23.90
C ILE A 262 28.57 -3.66 -23.22
N THR A 263 29.59 -2.84 -23.41
CA THR A 263 30.92 -3.04 -22.86
C THR A 263 31.36 -1.77 -22.13
N ILE A 264 31.83 -1.93 -20.90
CA ILE A 264 32.28 -0.84 -20.01
C ILE A 264 33.68 -1.21 -19.51
N ASP A 265 34.64 -0.31 -19.64
CA ASP A 265 35.96 -0.47 -19.04
C ASP A 265 35.97 0.18 -17.65
N LEU A 266 36.17 -0.60 -16.61
CA LEU A 266 36.19 -0.10 -15.23
C LEU A 266 37.42 0.76 -14.96
N ASN A 267 38.52 0.55 -15.69
CA ASN A 267 39.74 1.35 -15.53
C ASN A 267 39.50 2.78 -16.06
N ASP A 268 38.76 2.93 -17.16
CA ASP A 268 38.33 4.24 -17.69
C ASP A 268 37.43 4.98 -16.67
N LEU A 269 36.75 4.24 -15.80
CA LEU A 269 35.96 4.78 -14.68
C LEU A 269 36.76 4.95 -13.37
N GLY A 270 38.08 4.74 -13.41
CA GLY A 270 38.98 4.91 -12.27
C GLY A 270 38.94 3.78 -11.24
N ILE A 271 38.43 2.60 -11.60
CA ILE A 271 38.28 1.46 -10.70
C ILE A 271 39.30 0.38 -11.01
N GLU A 272 40.26 0.20 -10.11
CA GLU A 272 41.13 -0.99 -10.11
C GLU A 272 40.33 -2.21 -9.63
N VAL A 273 40.16 -3.20 -10.50
CA VAL A 273 39.31 -4.37 -10.23
C VAL A 273 39.90 -5.26 -9.13
N PRO A 274 39.20 -5.42 -7.98
CA PRO A 274 39.64 -6.34 -6.93
C PRO A 274 39.66 -7.81 -7.35
N SER A 275 40.34 -8.65 -6.56
CA SER A 275 40.33 -10.11 -6.76
C SER A 275 38.94 -10.73 -6.64
N ARG A 276 38.05 -10.13 -5.84
CA ARG A 276 36.64 -10.50 -5.71
C ARG A 276 35.77 -9.26 -5.82
N THR A 277 34.95 -9.21 -6.86
CA THR A 277 34.23 -8.01 -7.28
C THR A 277 32.77 -8.35 -7.45
N ARG A 278 31.89 -7.54 -6.86
CA ARG A 278 30.45 -7.62 -7.08
C ARG A 278 30.01 -6.47 -7.97
N ILE A 279 29.25 -6.80 -9.00
CA ILE A 279 28.74 -5.85 -9.98
C ILE A 279 27.21 -5.94 -9.94
N ILE A 280 26.58 -4.78 -9.79
CA ILE A 280 25.14 -4.62 -9.97
C ILE A 280 24.93 -3.71 -11.17
N LEU A 281 24.20 -4.22 -12.14
CA LEU A 281 23.76 -3.48 -13.33
C LEU A 281 22.27 -3.27 -13.20
N THR A 282 21.83 -2.02 -13.30
CA THR A 282 20.40 -1.69 -13.32
C THR A 282 20.12 -0.83 -14.54
N THR A 283 19.17 -1.26 -15.36
CA THR A 283 18.67 -0.52 -16.51
C THR A 283 17.24 -0.10 -16.21
N THR A 284 16.95 1.20 -16.29
CA THR A 284 15.62 1.76 -15.99
C THR A 284 15.16 2.62 -17.17
N TYR A 285 13.90 2.51 -17.57
CA TYR A 285 13.29 3.43 -18.53
C TYR A 285 13.19 4.83 -17.90
N ASP A 286 13.63 5.87 -18.61
CA ASP A 286 13.60 7.24 -18.12
C ASP A 286 12.18 7.81 -18.27
N THR A 287 11.45 7.89 -17.16
CA THR A 287 10.10 8.47 -17.13
C THR A 287 10.10 9.99 -17.10
N LYS A 288 11.28 10.65 -17.06
CA LYS A 288 11.44 12.12 -17.01
C LYS A 288 10.67 12.76 -15.85
N GLY A 289 10.47 12.01 -14.76
CA GLY A 289 9.72 12.46 -13.59
C GLY A 289 8.20 12.29 -13.68
N LEU A 290 7.68 11.65 -14.72
CA LEU A 290 6.28 11.21 -14.80
C LEU A 290 6.08 9.91 -14.01
N GLN A 291 4.87 9.73 -13.48
CA GLN A 291 4.45 8.53 -12.75
C GLN A 291 3.95 7.47 -13.72
N VAL A 292 4.38 6.22 -13.54
CA VAL A 292 3.85 5.08 -14.30
C VAL A 292 2.47 4.70 -13.78
N MET A 293 1.44 4.73 -14.64
CA MET A 293 0.07 4.37 -14.26
C MET A 293 -0.18 2.85 -14.29
N ASN A 294 0.46 2.13 -15.22
CA ASN A 294 0.27 0.69 -15.43
C ASN A 294 1.55 -0.12 -15.15
N SER A 295 2.13 0.06 -13.95
CA SER A 295 3.41 -0.57 -13.55
C SER A 295 3.39 -2.10 -13.55
N ASN A 296 2.20 -2.71 -13.51
CA ASN A 296 2.03 -4.16 -13.54
C ASN A 296 2.06 -4.73 -14.97
N ALA A 297 1.79 -3.91 -16.00
CA ALA A 297 1.75 -4.33 -17.39
C ALA A 297 3.12 -4.31 -18.06
N PHE A 298 4.01 -3.38 -17.66
CA PHE A 298 5.33 -3.18 -18.27
C PHE A 298 6.44 -3.21 -17.24
N LYS A 299 7.52 -3.94 -17.55
CA LYS A 299 8.77 -3.86 -16.77
C LYS A 299 9.51 -2.58 -17.15
N THR A 300 9.55 -1.61 -16.25
CA THR A 300 10.31 -0.36 -16.43
C THR A 300 11.73 -0.43 -15.88
N GLU A 301 12.10 -1.54 -15.23
CA GLU A 301 13.44 -1.78 -14.71
C GLU A 301 13.86 -3.24 -14.94
N ALA A 302 15.13 -3.44 -15.27
CA ALA A 302 15.81 -4.71 -15.24
C ALA A 302 17.13 -4.60 -14.46
N SER A 303 17.44 -5.59 -13.63
CA SER A 303 18.70 -5.60 -12.90
C SER A 303 19.37 -6.98 -12.90
N ALA A 304 20.69 -6.96 -12.78
CA ALA A 304 21.52 -8.14 -12.58
C ALA A 304 22.55 -7.88 -11.49
N ASN A 305 22.82 -8.91 -10.69
CA ASN A 305 23.77 -8.84 -9.58
C ASN A 305 24.69 -10.07 -9.63
N TRP A 306 25.97 -9.84 -9.91
CA TRP A 306 26.96 -10.88 -10.12
C TRP A 306 28.17 -10.68 -9.23
N ILE A 307 28.74 -11.78 -8.74
CA ILE A 307 30.02 -11.78 -8.02
C ILE A 307 31.04 -12.54 -8.87
N PHE A 308 32.13 -11.86 -9.19
CA PHE A 308 33.27 -12.40 -9.90
C PHE A 308 34.42 -12.61 -8.94
N SER A 309 35.18 -13.70 -9.13
CA SER A 309 36.43 -13.95 -8.44
C SER A 309 37.47 -14.39 -9.45
N LYS A 310 38.65 -13.77 -9.40
CA LYS A 310 39.86 -14.30 -10.05
C LYS A 310 40.33 -15.56 -9.32
#